data_AF-A0A448PE64-F1
#
_entry.id   AF-A0A448PE64-F1
#
_cell.length_a   1.000
_cell.length_b   1.000
_cell.length_c   1.000
_cell.angle_alpha   90.00
_cell.angle_beta   90.00
_cell.angle_gamma   90.00
#
_symmetry.space_group_name_H-M   'P 1'
#
loop_
_entity.id
_entity.type
_entity.pdbx_description
1 polymer ?
#
loop_
_entity_poly.entity_id
_entity_poly.type
_entity_poly.pdbx_seq_one_letter_code
_entity_poly.pdbx_strand_id
1 'polypeptide(L)'
;MAWTTADDVFDSWIGANVPSEPLVVSRWIAKAERLLRREFPTLNDRIASGDEPDLLDTVKDVVIAMVTRVFRNPEGIRQMQETDGSFTGSITFSGDQPGGLVLLDSERDALREPGMQKTGQVFNRSMLPAGHGAHLPWCDRTWNPARCSCGASLAGYPLWEGGEHA
;
A
#
# COMPACT_ATOMS: atom_id res chain seq x y z
N MET A 1 -4.94 -20.43 -13.73
CA MET A 1 -6.42 -20.48 -13.65
C MET A 1 -6.95 -19.06 -13.79
N ALA A 2 -8.00 -18.83 -14.59
CA ALA A 2 -8.71 -17.54 -14.62
C ALA A 2 -9.67 -17.47 -13.43
N TRP A 3 -9.72 -16.32 -12.76
CA TRP A 3 -10.58 -16.09 -11.59
C TRP A 3 -11.87 -15.34 -11.94
N THR A 4 -11.84 -14.54 -13.01
CA THR A 4 -12.92 -13.64 -13.40
C THR A 4 -13.25 -13.79 -14.88
N THR A 5 -14.51 -13.59 -15.23
CA THR A 5 -15.05 -13.64 -16.60
C THR A 5 -15.58 -12.28 -17.04
N ALA A 6 -15.88 -12.13 -18.34
CA ALA A 6 -16.49 -10.91 -18.85
C ALA A 6 -17.92 -10.73 -18.29
N ASP A 7 -18.65 -11.81 -18.08
CA ASP A 7 -20.00 -11.78 -17.53
C ASP A 7 -20.00 -11.23 -16.10
N ASP A 8 -19.03 -11.60 -15.25
CA ASP A 8 -18.88 -11.03 -13.91
C ASP A 8 -18.74 -9.50 -13.92
N VAL A 9 -18.03 -8.96 -14.94
CA VAL A 9 -17.86 -7.51 -15.12
C VAL A 9 -19.17 -6.87 -15.60
N PHE A 10 -19.90 -7.51 -16.51
CA PHE A 10 -21.16 -7.00 -17.03
C PHE A 10 -22.27 -7.02 -15.99
N ASP A 11 -22.37 -8.09 -15.20
CA ASP A 11 -23.36 -8.25 -14.13
C ASP A 11 -23.14 -7.23 -13.00
N SER A 12 -21.88 -6.87 -12.77
CA SER A 12 -21.50 -5.84 -11.79
C SER A 12 -21.56 -4.41 -12.33
N TRP A 13 -21.89 -4.22 -13.62
CA TRP A 13 -21.81 -2.92 -14.27
C TRP A 13 -23.01 -2.04 -13.92
N ILE A 14 -22.73 -0.91 -13.28
CA ILE A 14 -23.75 0.11 -12.99
C ILE A 14 -23.67 1.23 -14.04
N GLY A 15 -24.75 1.46 -14.77
CA GLY A 15 -24.91 2.56 -15.72
C GLY A 15 -25.04 2.13 -17.19
N ALA A 16 -25.42 3.07 -18.06
CA ALA A 16 -25.72 2.80 -19.47
C ALA A 16 -24.48 2.68 -20.37
N ASN A 17 -23.28 3.02 -19.87
CA ASN A 17 -22.01 3.01 -20.61
C ASN A 17 -21.27 1.67 -20.52
N VAL A 18 -22.01 0.56 -20.49
CA VAL A 18 -21.43 -0.79 -20.44
C VAL A 18 -20.60 -1.05 -21.69
N PRO A 19 -19.40 -1.67 -21.59
CA PRO A 19 -18.61 -2.02 -22.76
C PRO A 19 -19.38 -2.97 -23.68
N SER A 20 -19.40 -2.70 -24.98
CA SER A 20 -20.11 -3.52 -25.97
C SER A 20 -19.31 -4.71 -26.50
N GLU A 21 -18.03 -4.81 -26.14
CA GLU A 21 -17.06 -5.75 -26.74
C GLU A 21 -16.50 -6.73 -25.69
N PRO A 22 -17.11 -7.92 -25.49
CA PRO A 22 -16.69 -8.89 -24.47
C PRO A 22 -15.24 -9.36 -24.61
N LEU A 23 -14.73 -9.45 -25.85
CA LEU A 23 -13.33 -9.84 -26.11
C LEU A 23 -12.34 -8.79 -25.60
N VAL A 24 -12.70 -7.50 -25.66
CA VAL A 24 -11.85 -6.43 -25.14
C VAL A 24 -11.84 -6.48 -23.61
N VAL A 25 -13.01 -6.67 -22.98
CA VAL A 25 -13.14 -6.87 -21.53
C VAL A 25 -12.27 -8.04 -21.07
N SER A 26 -12.38 -9.19 -21.74
CA SER A 26 -11.60 -10.40 -21.44
C SER A 26 -10.08 -10.17 -21.52
N ARG A 27 -9.60 -9.38 -22.48
CA ARG A 27 -8.18 -9.02 -22.59
C ARG A 27 -7.71 -8.17 -21.41
N TRP A 28 -8.54 -7.26 -20.92
CA TRP A 28 -8.23 -6.42 -19.76
C TRP A 28 -8.26 -7.21 -18.46
N ILE A 29 -9.23 -8.12 -18.30
CA ILE A 29 -9.25 -9.10 -17.19
C ILE A 29 -7.94 -9.88 -17.17
N ALA A 30 -7.52 -10.46 -18.30
CA ALA A 30 -6.29 -11.24 -18.37
C ALA A 30 -5.03 -10.41 -18.00
N LYS A 31 -5.02 -9.10 -18.30
CA LYS A 31 -3.95 -8.19 -17.88
C LYS A 31 -4.00 -7.95 -16.36
N ALA A 32 -5.17 -7.71 -15.80
CA ALA A 32 -5.36 -7.49 -14.36
C ALA A 32 -4.93 -8.73 -13.55
N GLU A 33 -5.36 -9.92 -13.96
CA GLU A 33 -4.95 -11.16 -13.30
C GLU A 33 -3.43 -11.40 -13.38
N ARG A 34 -2.79 -11.08 -14.51
CA ARG A 34 -1.32 -11.17 -14.60
C ARG A 34 -0.62 -10.21 -13.64
N LEU A 35 -1.18 -9.01 -13.45
CA LEU A 35 -0.68 -8.05 -12.47
C LEU A 35 -0.81 -8.60 -11.05
N LEU A 36 -1.98 -9.11 -10.69
CA LEU A 36 -2.23 -9.70 -9.38
C LEU A 36 -1.35 -10.93 -9.11
N ARG A 37 -1.18 -11.85 -10.08
CA ARG A 37 -0.29 -13.01 -9.93
C ARG A 37 1.18 -12.62 -9.72
N ARG A 38 1.61 -11.49 -10.31
CA ARG A 38 2.98 -10.98 -10.12
C ARG A 38 3.15 -10.35 -8.75
N GLU A 39 2.14 -9.62 -8.28
CA GLU A 39 2.17 -8.93 -6.98
C GLU A 39 1.99 -9.90 -5.81
N PHE A 40 1.12 -10.89 -5.98
CA PHE A 40 0.75 -11.89 -4.97
C PHE A 40 0.99 -13.32 -5.53
N PRO A 41 2.24 -13.81 -5.53
CA PRO A 41 2.57 -15.11 -6.11
C PRO A 41 1.84 -16.29 -5.46
N THR A 42 1.54 -16.19 -4.17
CA THR A 42 0.87 -17.22 -3.34
C THR A 42 -0.66 -17.22 -3.47
N LEU A 43 -1.24 -16.27 -4.21
CA LEU A 43 -2.69 -16.06 -4.23
C LEU A 43 -3.47 -17.27 -4.77
N ASN A 44 -2.94 -17.96 -5.79
CA ASN A 44 -3.57 -19.18 -6.31
C ASN A 44 -3.58 -20.31 -5.27
N ASP A 45 -2.49 -20.46 -4.52
CA ASP A 45 -2.36 -21.54 -3.54
C ASP A 45 -3.29 -21.30 -2.35
N ARG A 46 -3.43 -20.04 -1.91
CA ARG A 46 -4.39 -19.63 -0.87
C ARG A 46 -5.85 -19.85 -1.28
N ILE A 47 -6.19 -19.52 -2.52
CA ILE A 47 -7.52 -19.81 -3.07
C ILE A 47 -7.76 -21.33 -3.10
N ALA A 48 -6.76 -22.09 -3.53
CA ALA A 48 -6.87 -23.54 -3.65
C ALA A 48 -6.91 -24.28 -2.31
N SER A 49 -6.29 -23.72 -1.25
CA SER A 49 -6.33 -24.32 0.09
C SER A 49 -7.71 -24.26 0.71
N GLY A 50 -8.50 -23.23 0.37
CA GLY A 50 -9.85 -23.02 0.90
C GLY A 50 -9.89 -22.55 2.36
N ASP A 51 -8.74 -22.17 2.93
CA ASP A 51 -8.65 -21.65 4.30
C ASP A 51 -9.28 -20.25 4.42
N GLU A 52 -9.36 -19.53 3.30
CA GLU A 52 -9.98 -18.21 3.18
C GLU A 52 -11.18 -18.29 2.22
N PRO A 53 -12.40 -18.60 2.72
CA PRO A 53 -13.55 -18.92 1.87
C PRO A 53 -13.98 -17.76 0.95
N ASP A 54 -13.81 -16.52 1.41
CA ASP A 54 -14.22 -15.32 0.68
C ASP A 54 -13.11 -14.73 -0.21
N LEU A 55 -11.91 -15.36 -0.22
CA LEU A 55 -10.76 -14.81 -0.94
C LEU A 55 -10.97 -14.80 -2.45
N LEU A 56 -11.59 -15.85 -3.01
CA LEU A 56 -11.84 -15.91 -4.45
C LEU A 56 -12.78 -14.79 -4.90
N ASP A 57 -13.83 -14.52 -4.14
CA ASP A 57 -14.79 -13.47 -4.47
C ASP A 57 -14.18 -12.09 -4.26
N THR A 58 -13.36 -11.90 -3.22
CA THR A 58 -12.56 -10.68 -3.03
C THR A 58 -11.63 -10.43 -4.23
N VAL A 59 -10.98 -11.48 -4.75
CA VAL A 59 -10.13 -11.37 -5.95
C VAL A 59 -10.94 -10.96 -7.17
N LYS A 60 -12.14 -11.53 -7.37
CA LYS A 60 -13.03 -11.13 -8.46
C LYS A 60 -13.41 -9.66 -8.34
N ASP A 61 -13.83 -9.21 -7.15
CA ASP A 61 -14.22 -7.82 -6.90
C ASP A 61 -13.10 -6.85 -7.27
N VAL A 62 -11.86 -7.15 -6.86
CA VAL A 62 -10.69 -6.34 -7.21
C VAL A 62 -10.47 -6.32 -8.73
N VAL A 63 -10.50 -7.48 -9.40
CA VAL A 63 -10.33 -7.55 -10.86
C VAL A 63 -11.42 -6.75 -11.59
N ILE A 64 -12.69 -6.92 -11.20
CA ILE A 64 -13.84 -6.21 -11.75
C ILE A 64 -13.66 -4.70 -11.56
N ALA A 65 -13.30 -4.26 -10.35
CA ALA A 65 -13.09 -2.85 -10.05
C ALA A 65 -11.94 -2.24 -10.87
N MET A 66 -10.82 -2.96 -11.01
CA MET A 66 -9.68 -2.54 -11.84
C MET A 66 -10.10 -2.36 -13.30
N VAL A 67 -10.80 -3.34 -13.87
CA VAL A 67 -11.23 -3.30 -15.28
C VAL A 67 -12.28 -2.22 -15.49
N THR A 68 -13.26 -2.09 -14.59
CA THR A 68 -14.31 -1.07 -14.65
C THR A 68 -13.72 0.34 -14.67
N ARG A 69 -12.68 0.61 -13.87
CA ARG A 69 -11.98 1.91 -13.88
C ARG A 69 -11.30 2.23 -15.21
N VAL A 70 -10.70 1.24 -15.87
CA VAL A 70 -10.12 1.41 -17.21
C VAL A 70 -11.19 1.81 -18.22
N PHE A 71 -12.33 1.12 -18.22
CA PHE A 71 -13.42 1.41 -19.17
C PHE A 71 -14.22 2.67 -18.85
N ARG A 72 -14.25 3.11 -17.59
CA ARG A 72 -14.87 4.39 -17.20
C ARG A 72 -13.98 5.60 -17.47
N ASN A 73 -12.67 5.41 -17.61
CA ASN A 73 -11.74 6.46 -18.02
C ASN A 73 -10.85 5.99 -19.18
N PRO A 74 -11.43 5.67 -20.35
CA PRO A 74 -10.69 5.09 -21.47
C PRO A 74 -9.71 6.09 -22.11
N GLU A 75 -10.00 7.38 -22.01
CA GLU A 75 -9.14 8.47 -22.52
C GLU A 75 -8.00 8.82 -21.55
N GLY A 76 -8.01 8.26 -20.34
CA GLY A 76 -6.98 8.55 -19.35
C GLY A 76 -6.96 10.02 -18.93
N ILE A 77 -8.12 10.63 -18.78
CA ILE A 77 -8.21 12.01 -18.32
C ILE A 77 -7.75 12.03 -16.85
N ARG A 78 -6.65 12.76 -16.58
CA ARG A 78 -5.97 12.83 -15.28
C ARG A 78 -6.74 13.63 -14.22
N GLN A 79 -7.69 14.47 -14.64
CA GLN A 79 -8.51 15.29 -13.76
C GLN A 79 -9.93 15.37 -14.31
N MET A 80 -10.90 14.87 -13.55
CA MET A 80 -12.30 15.24 -13.72
C MET A 80 -12.60 16.26 -12.62
N GLN A 81 -12.59 17.56 -12.97
CA GLN A 81 -13.12 18.59 -12.08
C GLN A 81 -14.65 18.58 -12.24
N GLU A 82 -15.34 17.87 -11.35
CA GLU A 82 -16.78 18.03 -11.19
C GLU A 82 -17.01 19.12 -10.14
N THR A 83 -17.40 20.31 -10.58
CA THR A 83 -17.76 21.42 -9.67
C THR A 83 -19.25 21.30 -9.37
N ASP A 84 -19.61 20.50 -8.37
CA ASP A 84 -20.97 20.52 -7.82
C ASP A 84 -20.97 21.34 -6.51
N GLY A 85 -21.29 22.63 -6.67
CA GLY A 85 -21.91 23.55 -5.71
C GLY A 85 -21.27 23.83 -4.34
N SER A 86 -20.70 22.85 -3.63
CA SER A 86 -20.15 23.02 -2.28
C SER A 86 -19.16 21.94 -1.84
N PHE A 87 -18.83 20.95 -2.66
CA PHE A 87 -17.83 19.92 -2.33
C PHE A 87 -16.83 19.75 -3.48
N THR A 88 -15.58 20.13 -3.24
CA THR A 88 -14.46 19.84 -4.15
C THR A 88 -13.84 18.51 -3.77
N GLY A 89 -14.24 17.43 -4.44
CA GLY A 89 -13.56 16.14 -4.36
C GLY A 89 -12.50 16.04 -5.45
N SER A 90 -11.21 16.21 -5.13
CA SER A 90 -10.13 15.97 -6.10
C SER A 90 -9.71 14.50 -6.05
N ILE A 91 -10.18 13.68 -7.00
CA ILE A 91 -9.61 12.35 -7.21
C ILE A 91 -8.39 12.51 -8.12
N THR A 92 -7.19 12.52 -7.54
CA THR A 92 -5.94 12.52 -8.31
C THR A 92 -5.53 11.08 -8.56
N PHE A 93 -5.61 10.63 -9.81
CA PHE A 93 -5.01 9.36 -10.23
C PHE A 93 -3.49 9.53 -10.27
N SER A 94 -2.81 9.20 -9.16
CA SER A 94 -1.35 9.21 -9.08
C SER A 94 -0.80 7.93 -9.74
N GLY A 95 -0.42 8.04 -11.01
CA GLY A 95 0.18 6.95 -11.77
C GLY A 95 0.66 7.42 -13.15
N ASP A 96 1.82 6.92 -13.58
CA ASP A 96 2.52 7.31 -14.82
C ASP A 96 1.73 6.98 -16.10
N GLN A 97 0.59 6.29 -15.98
CA GLN A 97 -0.21 5.79 -17.10
C GLN A 97 -1.69 6.12 -16.88
N PRO A 98 -2.13 7.34 -17.20
CA PRO A 98 -3.56 7.69 -17.29
C PRO A 98 -4.33 6.65 -18.12
N GLY A 99 -5.46 6.15 -17.61
CA GLY A 99 -6.28 5.13 -18.29
C GLY A 99 -5.69 3.71 -18.21
N GLY A 100 -4.62 3.51 -17.44
CA GLY A 100 -4.00 2.21 -17.20
C GLY A 100 -4.73 1.37 -16.14
N LEU A 101 -4.39 0.09 -16.09
CA LEU A 101 -4.76 -0.78 -14.97
C LEU A 101 -4.00 -0.32 -13.72
N VAL A 102 -4.74 0.10 -12.70
CA VAL A 102 -4.20 0.51 -11.41
C VAL A 102 -4.78 -0.39 -10.33
N LEU A 103 -3.91 -0.89 -9.46
CA LEU A 103 -4.27 -1.60 -8.23
C LEU A 103 -4.15 -0.62 -7.05
N LEU A 104 -5.26 -0.29 -6.40
CA LEU A 104 -5.25 0.64 -5.25
C LEU A 104 -4.67 -0.01 -4.00
N ASP A 105 -4.26 0.83 -3.05
CA ASP A 105 -3.74 0.38 -1.76
C ASP A 105 -4.79 -0.38 -0.94
N SER A 106 -6.06 0.04 -0.94
CA SER A 106 -7.14 -0.68 -0.24
C SER A 106 -7.38 -2.08 -0.80
N GLU A 107 -7.22 -2.25 -2.11
CA GLU A 107 -7.38 -3.54 -2.80
C GLU A 107 -6.18 -4.42 -2.56
N ARG A 108 -4.99 -3.81 -2.56
CA ARG A 108 -3.76 -4.49 -2.17
C ARG A 108 -3.85 -4.99 -0.73
N ASP A 109 -4.40 -4.18 0.16
CA ASP A 109 -4.60 -4.55 1.56
C ASP A 109 -5.62 -5.69 1.72
N ALA A 110 -6.71 -5.67 0.93
CA ALA A 110 -7.71 -6.74 0.94
C ALA A 110 -7.14 -8.09 0.47
N LEU A 111 -6.14 -8.09 -0.41
CA LEU A 111 -5.52 -9.30 -0.95
C LEU A 111 -4.26 -9.75 -0.20
N ARG A 112 -3.76 -8.95 0.76
CA ARG A 112 -2.60 -9.33 1.57
C ARG A 112 -2.88 -10.56 2.40
N GLU A 113 -1.81 -11.30 2.68
CA GLU A 113 -1.88 -12.44 3.60
C GLU A 113 -2.22 -11.95 5.02
N PRO A 114 -3.10 -12.66 5.75
CA PRO A 114 -3.38 -12.35 7.15
C PRO A 114 -2.09 -12.32 7.98
N GLY A 115 -1.88 -11.22 8.72
CA GLY A 115 -0.69 -11.05 9.56
C GLY A 115 0.54 -10.47 8.85
N MET A 116 0.49 -10.30 7.53
CA MET A 116 1.55 -9.60 6.79
C MET A 116 1.37 -8.09 6.95
N GLN A 117 2.17 -7.49 7.84
CA GLN A 117 2.12 -6.06 8.11
C GLN A 117 2.23 -5.25 6.82
N LYS A 118 1.48 -4.14 6.72
CA LYS A 118 1.71 -3.13 5.69
C LYS A 118 3.21 -2.87 5.64
N THR A 119 3.83 -2.99 4.47
CA THR A 119 5.20 -2.51 4.29
C THR A 119 5.08 -1.01 4.50
N GLY A 120 5.27 -0.57 5.74
CA GLY A 120 5.02 0.80 6.13
C GLY A 120 5.82 1.67 5.18
N GLN A 121 5.13 2.54 4.44
CA GLN A 121 5.81 3.65 3.83
C GLN A 121 6.48 4.38 5.00
N VAL A 122 7.81 4.29 5.07
CA VAL A 122 8.60 4.92 6.13
C VAL A 122 8.55 6.41 5.84
N PHE A 123 7.56 7.11 6.39
CA PHE A 123 7.42 8.56 6.23
C PHE A 123 8.52 9.34 6.97
N ASN A 124 9.28 8.68 7.84
CA ASN A 124 10.43 9.24 8.54
C ASN A 124 11.54 8.19 8.74
N ARG A 125 12.50 8.11 7.82
CA ARG A 125 13.77 7.46 8.17
C ARG A 125 14.52 8.43 9.07
N SER A 126 14.57 8.14 10.37
CA SER A 126 15.47 8.87 11.27
C SER A 126 16.89 8.77 10.71
N MET A 127 17.47 9.91 10.33
CA MET A 127 18.86 10.00 9.88
C MET A 127 19.83 9.97 11.05
N LEU A 128 19.34 9.89 12.29
CA LEU A 128 20.17 9.76 13.46
C LEU A 128 20.70 8.32 13.53
N PRO A 129 22.02 8.12 13.57
CA PRO A 129 22.60 6.80 13.81
C PRO A 129 22.03 6.23 15.11
N ALA A 130 21.52 5.01 15.05
CA ALA A 130 21.14 4.27 16.25
C ALA A 130 22.38 4.10 17.14
N GLY A 131 22.49 4.91 18.21
CA GLY A 131 23.63 4.83 19.15
C GLY A 131 24.03 6.13 19.84
N HIS A 132 23.50 7.30 19.48
CA HIS A 132 23.83 8.56 20.16
C HIS A 132 22.96 8.79 21.39
N GLY A 133 23.35 8.19 22.52
CA GLY A 133 22.69 8.42 23.81
C GLY A 133 23.17 7.51 24.93
N ALA A 134 23.85 6.40 24.60
CA ALA A 134 24.43 5.52 25.60
C ALA A 134 25.79 6.04 26.06
N HIS A 135 25.93 6.27 27.37
CA HIS A 135 27.22 6.57 27.99
C HIS A 135 28.18 5.40 27.76
N LEU A 136 29.24 5.62 26.99
CA LEU A 136 30.18 4.56 26.64
C LEU A 136 31.14 4.29 27.81
N PRO A 137 31.40 3.02 28.19
CA PRO A 137 32.27 2.68 29.33
C PRO A 137 33.72 3.21 29.25
N TRP A 138 34.17 3.64 28.05
CA TRP A 138 35.49 4.22 27.88
C TRP A 138 35.57 5.68 28.36
N CYS A 139 34.44 6.41 28.40
CA CYS A 139 34.38 7.79 28.88
C CYS A 139 34.75 7.89 30.37
N ASP A 140 34.19 7.01 31.21
CA ASP A 140 34.53 6.91 32.65
C ASP A 140 35.98 6.50 32.93
N ARG A 141 36.57 5.72 32.03
CA ARG A 141 37.94 5.23 32.17
C ARG A 141 38.99 6.27 31.79
N THR A 142 38.64 7.18 30.89
CA THR A 142 39.57 8.13 30.30
C THR A 142 39.54 9.47 31.01
N TRP A 143 38.37 9.91 31.45
CA TRP A 143 38.19 11.15 32.19
C TRP A 143 37.64 10.82 33.56
N ASN A 144 38.31 11.33 34.61
CA ASN A 144 37.88 11.14 36.00
C ASN A 144 36.36 11.28 36.10
N PRO A 145 35.64 10.29 36.66
CA PRO A 145 34.17 10.31 36.71
C PRO A 145 33.62 11.53 37.44
N ALA A 146 34.41 12.18 38.31
CA ALA A 146 34.05 13.43 38.97
C ALA A 146 34.21 14.69 38.07
N ARG A 147 34.64 14.54 36.81
CA ARG A 147 34.94 15.64 35.88
C ARG A 147 34.34 15.47 34.47
N CYS A 148 33.53 14.43 34.21
CA CYS A 148 32.83 14.36 32.91
C CYS A 148 31.82 15.50 32.80
N SER A 149 31.96 16.36 31.79
CA SER A 149 31.00 17.43 31.50
C SER A 149 29.61 16.90 31.14
N CYS A 150 29.50 15.62 30.81
CA CYS A 150 28.25 14.94 30.48
C CYS A 150 27.30 14.76 31.69
N GLY A 151 27.79 14.84 32.93
CA GLY A 151 26.95 14.73 34.14
C GLY A 151 26.42 13.32 34.47
N ALA A 152 26.81 12.29 33.70
CA ALA A 152 26.30 10.91 33.84
C ALA A 152 26.59 10.27 35.21
N SER A 153 27.70 10.62 35.84
CA SER A 153 28.05 10.14 37.19
C SER A 153 27.16 10.72 38.31
N LEU A 154 26.43 11.82 38.03
CA LEU A 154 25.47 12.40 38.97
C LEU A 154 24.04 11.88 38.77
N ALA A 155 23.64 11.65 37.52
CA ALA A 155 22.25 11.33 37.17
C ALA A 155 22.02 9.89 36.70
N GLY A 156 23.07 9.13 36.41
CA GLY A 156 22.99 7.82 35.76
C GLY A 156 22.78 7.87 34.23
N TYR A 157 22.62 9.07 33.66
CA TYR A 157 22.48 9.33 32.22
C TYR A 157 23.06 10.71 31.84
N PRO A 158 23.46 10.95 30.58
CA PRO A 158 24.03 12.24 30.16
C PRO A 158 22.98 13.37 30.21
N LEU A 159 23.20 14.36 31.08
CA LEU A 159 22.26 15.46 31.32
C LEU A 159 22.21 16.49 30.18
N TRP A 160 23.33 16.65 29.45
CA TRP A 160 23.50 17.73 28.46
C TRP A 160 23.54 17.25 27.00
N GLU A 161 23.39 15.94 26.76
CA GLU A 161 23.47 15.33 25.43
C GLU A 161 22.14 14.64 25.02
N GLY A 162 21.02 15.00 25.66
CA GLY A 162 19.70 14.52 25.28
C GLY A 162 19.42 13.06 25.67
N GLY A 163 19.99 12.57 26.77
CA GLY A 163 19.61 11.28 27.33
C GLY A 163 18.16 11.32 27.82
N GLU A 164 17.24 10.77 27.05
CA GLU A 164 15.82 10.70 27.42
C GLU A 164 15.64 9.79 28.66
N HIS A 165 14.85 10.27 29.61
CA HIS A 165 14.46 9.51 30.80
C HIS A 165 13.51 8.37 30.38
N ALA A 166 13.85 7.14 30.74
CA ALA A 166 12.90 6.02 30.75
C ALA A 166 12.30 5.86 32.15
#